data_AF-A0A7V2Y117-F1
#
_entry.id   AF-A0A7V2Y117-F1
#
_cell.length_a   1.000
_cell.length_b   1.000
_cell.length_c   1.000
_cell.angle_alpha   90.00
_cell.angle_beta   90.00
_cell.angle_gamma   90.00
#
_symmetry.space_group_name_H-M   'P 1'
#
loop_
_entity.id
_entity.type
_entity.pdbx_description
1 polymer ?
#
loop_
_entity_poly.entity_id
_entity_poly.type
_entity_poly.pdbx_seq_one_letter_code
_entity_poly.pdbx_strand_id
1 'polypeptide(L)'
;MTQEGYIPDCLIGTPSGLYASIYGNYVRLSWSAAASAEYYDVLRRCPGSSWETIARVSSSEYYDTKPLESGFSCGAGCFGSTVVEYEVQAGRSCGASAYSSVISVTLDGASGCRGAIEKVRNLDADAMKKVGKGDLLLYLMTGLAMLFWNKRSGKPE
;
A
#
# COMPACT_ATOMS: atom_id res chain seq x y z
N MET A 1 11.42 41.25 38.84
CA MET A 1 11.63 39.85 38.39
C MET A 1 10.66 39.60 37.25
N THR A 2 11.08 39.89 36.02
CA THR A 2 10.33 39.51 34.81
C THR A 2 10.83 38.13 34.42
N GLN A 3 9.98 37.13 34.50
CA GLN A 3 10.32 35.77 34.10
C GLN A 3 10.68 35.78 32.61
N GLU A 4 11.95 35.50 32.31
CA GLU A 4 12.44 35.36 30.94
C GLU A 4 11.67 34.26 30.19
N GLY A 5 11.50 34.49 28.89
CA GLY A 5 10.51 33.86 28.05
C GLY A 5 10.58 32.33 28.04
N TYR A 6 9.49 31.72 28.47
CA TYR A 6 9.14 30.36 28.09
C TYR A 6 8.75 30.36 26.60
N ILE A 7 9.65 29.89 25.74
CA ILE A 7 9.31 29.54 24.36
C ILE A 7 8.69 28.14 24.46
N PRO A 8 7.39 27.95 24.18
CA PRO A 8 6.75 26.68 24.44
C PRO A 8 7.45 25.57 23.65
N ASP A 9 7.71 24.46 24.36
CA ASP A 9 8.13 23.17 23.82
C ASP A 9 7.48 22.91 22.48
N CYS A 10 8.25 22.34 21.55
CA CYS A 10 7.92 22.14 20.14
C CYS A 10 6.47 21.68 19.87
N LEU A 11 5.51 22.61 19.90
CA LEU A 11 4.09 22.28 19.81
C LEU A 11 3.73 22.21 18.33
N ILE A 12 3.32 21.01 17.93
CA ILE A 12 2.92 20.71 16.56
C ILE A 12 1.53 20.11 16.63
N GLY A 13 0.60 20.67 15.84
CA GLY A 13 -0.75 20.13 15.74
C GLY A 13 -0.73 18.68 15.28
N THR A 14 -1.71 17.90 15.70
CA THR A 14 -1.88 16.53 15.19
C THR A 14 -2.65 16.59 13.86
N PRO A 15 -2.20 15.90 12.80
CA PRO A 15 -2.97 15.77 11.57
C PRO A 15 -4.33 15.13 11.85
N SER A 16 -5.39 15.65 11.25
CA SER A 16 -6.76 15.15 11.43
C SER A 16 -7.45 14.86 10.10
N GLY A 17 -8.55 14.10 10.13
CA GLY A 17 -9.31 13.79 8.92
C GLY A 17 -8.49 12.99 7.90
N LEU A 18 -7.62 12.09 8.36
CA LEU A 18 -6.91 11.18 7.48
C LEU A 18 -7.93 10.33 6.72
N TYR A 19 -7.84 10.37 5.40
CA TYR A 19 -8.69 9.68 4.47
C TYR A 19 -7.84 8.94 3.45
N ALA A 20 -8.28 7.75 3.07
CA ALA A 20 -7.58 6.87 2.14
C ALA A 20 -8.56 6.30 1.12
N SER A 21 -8.16 6.30 -0.16
CA SER A 21 -8.98 5.77 -1.25
C SER A 21 -8.10 5.19 -2.36
N ILE A 22 -8.60 4.15 -3.03
CA ILE A 22 -7.87 3.43 -4.06
C ILE A 22 -8.19 4.07 -5.42
N TYR A 23 -7.16 4.41 -6.19
CA TYR A 23 -7.28 4.93 -7.55
C TYR A 23 -6.35 4.17 -8.48
N GLY A 24 -6.90 3.26 -9.29
CA GLY A 24 -6.15 2.52 -10.30
C GLY A 24 -5.05 1.64 -9.71
N ASN A 25 -3.83 2.19 -9.59
CA ASN A 25 -2.61 1.53 -9.12
C ASN A 25 -1.94 2.24 -7.93
N TYR A 26 -2.63 3.17 -7.25
CA TYR A 26 -2.16 3.76 -6.00
C TYR A 26 -3.28 3.91 -4.97
N VAL A 27 -2.88 3.99 -3.70
CA VAL A 27 -3.70 4.48 -2.60
C VAL A 27 -3.44 5.97 -2.44
N ARG A 28 -4.46 6.80 -2.62
CA ARG A 28 -4.41 8.24 -2.34
C ARG A 28 -4.74 8.47 -0.88
N LEU A 29 -3.80 9.09 -0.16
CA LEU A 29 -3.96 9.56 1.20
C LEU A 29 -4.12 11.07 1.21
N SER A 30 -5.04 11.58 2.01
CA SER A 30 -5.22 13.01 2.26
C SER A 30 -5.57 13.27 3.71
N TRP A 31 -5.15 14.40 4.25
CA TRP A 31 -5.46 14.81 5.63
C TRP A 31 -5.61 16.33 5.72
N SER A 32 -6.10 16.81 6.87
CA SER A 32 -6.12 18.24 7.19
C SER A 32 -4.75 18.69 7.70
N ALA A 33 -4.30 19.86 7.24
CA ALA A 33 -3.02 20.42 7.66
C ALA A 33 -2.98 20.65 9.18
N ALA A 34 -1.89 20.23 9.81
CA ALA A 34 -1.62 20.47 11.22
C ALA A 34 -1.03 21.86 11.45
N ALA A 35 -1.41 22.49 12.56
CA ALA A 35 -0.82 23.76 12.98
C ALA A 35 0.71 23.61 13.17
N SER A 36 1.46 24.57 12.63
CA SER A 36 2.93 24.64 12.75
C SER A 36 3.71 23.47 12.14
N ALA A 37 3.10 22.67 11.27
CA ALA A 37 3.77 21.60 10.54
C ALA A 37 4.61 22.16 9.37
N GLU A 38 5.85 21.69 9.25
CA GLU A 38 6.72 21.93 8.09
C GLU A 38 6.71 20.72 7.13
N TYR A 39 6.48 19.53 7.68
CA TYR A 39 6.39 18.28 6.94
C TYR A 39 5.43 17.29 7.63
N TYR A 40 5.16 16.19 6.94
CA TYR A 40 4.41 15.05 7.44
C TYR A 40 5.18 13.77 7.16
N ASP A 41 5.32 12.93 8.17
CA ASP A 41 5.73 11.54 7.98
C ASP A 41 4.49 10.70 7.74
N VAL A 42 4.50 9.95 6.64
CA VAL A 42 3.44 9.00 6.29
C VAL A 42 3.92 7.61 6.66
N LEU A 43 3.17 6.94 7.53
CA LEU A 43 3.50 5.61 8.01
C LEU A 43 2.50 4.60 7.46
N ARG A 44 2.99 3.40 7.17
CA ARG A 44 2.19 2.25 6.73
C ARG A 44 2.58 1.01 7.49
N ARG A 45 1.62 0.11 7.71
CA ARG A 45 1.89 -1.27 8.14
C ARG A 45 0.89 -2.27 7.60
N CYS A 46 1.24 -3.54 7.75
CA CYS A 46 0.26 -4.61 7.79
C CYS A 46 -0.37 -4.66 9.20
N PRO A 47 -1.65 -5.02 9.34
CA PRO A 47 -2.28 -5.14 10.66
C PRO A 47 -1.46 -6.05 11.59
N GLY A 48 -1.13 -5.53 12.77
CA GLY A 48 -0.32 -6.25 13.77
C GLY A 48 1.19 -6.28 13.52
N SER A 49 1.69 -5.69 12.42
CA SER A 49 3.14 -5.50 12.20
C SER A 49 3.63 -4.17 12.78
N SER A 50 4.95 -3.96 12.74
CA SER A 50 5.55 -2.66 13.03
C SER A 50 5.19 -1.63 11.96
N TRP A 51 5.13 -0.36 12.35
CA TRP A 51 5.00 0.78 11.46
C TRP A 51 6.30 1.07 10.70
N GLU A 52 6.18 1.41 9.42
CA GLU A 52 7.26 1.86 8.55
C GLU A 52 6.95 3.27 8.04
N THR A 53 7.90 4.22 8.17
CA THR A 53 7.80 5.51 7.49
C THR A 53 8.08 5.31 6.00
N ILE A 54 7.06 5.49 5.18
CA ILE A 54 7.16 5.27 3.72
C ILE A 54 7.46 6.55 2.96
N ALA A 55 7.18 7.71 3.55
CA ALA A 55 7.47 9.00 2.96
C ALA A 55 7.53 10.13 3.99
N ARG A 56 8.23 11.20 3.61
CA ARG A 56 8.12 12.53 4.21
C ARG A 56 7.72 13.53 3.14
N VAL A 57 6.63 14.26 3.37
CA VAL A 57 6.06 15.21 2.39
C VAL A 57 5.77 16.57 3.04
N SER A 58 5.79 17.65 2.27
CA SER A 58 5.38 18.98 2.73
C SER A 58 3.89 19.29 2.45
N SER A 59 3.24 18.51 1.59
CA SER A 59 1.82 18.60 1.28
C SER A 59 0.96 17.73 2.22
N SER A 60 -0.34 18.04 2.32
CA SER A 60 -1.31 17.22 3.06
C SER A 60 -1.93 16.09 2.22
N GLU A 61 -1.12 15.52 1.33
CA GLU A 61 -1.49 14.46 0.40
C GLU A 61 -0.27 13.60 0.05
N TYR A 62 -0.50 12.30 -0.13
CA TYR A 62 0.49 11.34 -0.61
C TYR A 62 -0.14 10.23 -1.44
N TYR A 63 0.62 9.68 -2.38
CA TYR A 63 0.20 8.59 -3.28
C TYR A 63 1.09 7.38 -3.06
N ASP A 64 0.54 6.31 -2.53
CA ASP A 64 1.26 5.08 -2.23
C ASP A 64 0.96 4.00 -3.28
N THR A 65 1.93 3.68 -4.15
CA THR A 65 1.79 2.65 -5.20
C THR A 65 2.09 1.25 -4.69
N LYS A 66 2.95 1.13 -3.68
CA LYS A 66 3.55 -0.14 -3.25
C LYS A 66 2.54 -1.21 -2.81
N PRO A 67 1.42 -0.89 -2.13
CA PRO A 67 0.43 -1.88 -1.77
C PRO A 67 -0.26 -2.56 -2.97
N LEU A 68 -0.19 -1.93 -4.15
CA LEU A 68 -0.79 -2.41 -5.40
C LEU A 68 0.25 -2.94 -6.38
N GLU A 69 1.54 -2.96 -6.00
CA GLU A 69 2.61 -3.59 -6.77
C GLU A 69 2.55 -5.12 -6.64
N SER A 70 2.97 -5.80 -7.71
CA SER A 70 3.00 -7.26 -7.70
C SER A 70 3.95 -7.79 -6.64
N GLY A 71 3.48 -8.69 -5.79
CA GLY A 71 4.27 -9.32 -4.73
C GLY A 71 4.17 -8.65 -3.37
N PHE A 72 3.50 -7.50 -3.25
CA PHE A 72 3.10 -6.98 -1.95
C PHE A 72 1.94 -7.81 -1.37
N SER A 73 2.04 -8.22 -0.10
CA SER A 73 0.91 -8.81 0.62
C SER A 73 1.10 -8.66 2.13
N CYS A 74 -0.01 -8.59 2.87
CA CYS A 74 -0.03 -8.73 4.32
C CYS A 74 -0.39 -10.15 4.76
N GLY A 75 0.05 -11.17 4.00
CA GLY A 75 -0.16 -12.58 4.34
C GLY A 75 -1.43 -13.22 3.76
N ALA A 76 -2.29 -12.44 3.09
CA ALA A 76 -3.52 -12.96 2.45
C ALA A 76 -3.25 -13.67 1.11
N GLY A 77 -2.02 -13.59 0.57
CA GLY A 77 -1.65 -14.14 -0.72
C GLY A 77 -2.38 -13.49 -1.90
N CYS A 78 -2.32 -14.10 -3.07
CA CYS A 78 -2.85 -13.56 -4.34
C CYS A 78 -4.39 -13.55 -4.47
N PHE A 79 -5.11 -14.20 -3.56
CA PHE A 79 -6.58 -14.36 -3.64
C PHE A 79 -7.30 -13.79 -2.44
N GLY A 80 -6.58 -13.54 -1.34
CA GLY A 80 -7.15 -12.89 -0.19
C GLY A 80 -7.04 -11.37 -0.33
N SER A 81 -8.09 -10.68 0.07
CA SER A 81 -8.01 -9.23 0.25
C SER A 81 -6.92 -8.92 1.27
N THR A 82 -6.03 -8.00 0.92
CA THR A 82 -4.96 -7.53 1.81
C THR A 82 -5.42 -6.25 2.47
N VAL A 83 -5.31 -6.17 3.79
CA VAL A 83 -5.56 -4.94 4.54
C VAL A 83 -4.23 -4.26 4.80
N VAL A 84 -4.14 -2.97 4.53
CA VAL A 84 -3.03 -2.10 4.94
C VAL A 84 -3.56 -1.00 5.85
N GLU A 85 -2.75 -0.58 6.81
CA GLU A 85 -3.08 0.50 7.74
C GLU A 85 -2.15 1.69 7.53
N TYR A 86 -2.68 2.89 7.72
CA TYR A 86 -1.97 4.15 7.60
C TYR A 86 -2.20 5.06 8.80
N GLU A 87 -1.16 5.80 9.16
CA GLU A 87 -1.23 6.94 10.06
C GLU A 87 -0.25 8.02 9.61
N VAL A 88 -0.48 9.26 10.04
CA VAL A 88 0.36 10.40 9.66
C VAL A 88 0.69 11.20 10.92
N GLN A 89 1.94 11.60 11.07
CA GLN A 89 2.35 12.60 12.06
C GLN A 89 2.87 13.85 11.34
N ALA A 90 2.63 15.02 11.92
CA ALA A 90 3.25 16.25 11.50
C ALA A 90 4.63 16.38 12.16
N GLY A 91 5.52 17.14 11.54
CA GLY A 91 6.80 17.48 12.14
C GLY A 91 7.32 18.81 11.67
N ARG A 92 8.30 19.30 12.43
CA ARG A 92 9.10 20.48 12.14
C ARG A 92 10.51 20.30 12.69
N SER A 93 11.39 21.24 12.44
CA SER A 93 12.80 21.21 12.88
C SER A 93 13.04 20.78 14.34
N CYS A 94 12.13 21.11 15.27
CA CYS A 94 12.30 20.77 16.69
C CYS A 94 11.61 19.49 17.17
N GLY A 95 10.85 18.77 16.34
CA GLY A 95 10.12 17.57 16.78
C GLY A 95 8.99 17.11 15.88
N ALA A 96 8.20 16.16 16.39
CA ALA A 96 7.02 15.60 15.74
C ALA A 96 5.79 15.72 16.63
N SER A 97 4.60 15.74 16.02
CA SER A 97 3.32 15.69 16.70
C SER A 97 2.99 14.27 17.18
N ALA A 98 1.85 14.10 17.84
CA ALA A 98 1.20 12.80 17.91
C ALA A 98 0.75 12.32 16.50
N TYR A 99 0.48 11.03 16.37
CA TYR A 99 -0.09 10.44 15.16
C TYR A 99 -1.59 10.77 15.01
N SER A 100 -2.05 10.83 13.76
CA SER A 100 -3.47 10.81 13.43
C SER A 100 -4.16 9.54 13.91
N SER A 101 -5.49 9.49 13.82
CA SER A 101 -6.20 8.21 13.85
C SER A 101 -5.71 7.29 12.73
N VAL A 102 -5.64 5.99 13.02
CA VAL A 102 -5.32 4.95 12.04
C VAL A 102 -6.50 4.78 11.09
N ILE A 103 -6.22 4.60 9.79
CA ILE A 103 -7.20 4.17 8.80
C ILE A 103 -6.74 2.86 8.14
N SER A 104 -7.69 1.97 7.88
CA SER A 104 -7.45 0.71 7.16
C SER A 104 -7.99 0.80 5.73
N VAL A 105 -7.21 0.31 4.77
CA VAL A 105 -7.62 0.14 3.37
C VAL A 105 -7.60 -1.34 3.04
N THR A 106 -8.73 -1.84 2.55
CA THR A 106 -8.84 -3.21 2.04
C THR A 106 -8.58 -3.18 0.53
N LEU A 107 -7.52 -3.87 0.12
CA LEU A 107 -7.11 -4.03 -1.27
C LEU A 107 -7.62 -5.39 -1.75
N ASP A 108 -8.29 -5.43 -2.89
CA ASP A 108 -8.71 -6.70 -3.48
C ASP A 108 -7.48 -7.57 -3.78
N GLY A 109 -7.53 -8.87 -3.49
CA GLY A 109 -6.39 -9.78 -3.63
C GLY A 109 -5.78 -9.80 -5.04
N ALA A 110 -6.56 -9.45 -6.06
CA ALA A 110 -6.09 -9.30 -7.43
C ALA A 110 -5.06 -8.17 -7.62
N SER A 111 -5.06 -7.15 -6.75
CA SER A 111 -4.12 -6.03 -6.83
C SER A 111 -2.67 -6.46 -6.58
N GLY A 112 -2.43 -7.27 -5.54
CA GLY A 112 -1.11 -7.83 -5.22
C GLY A 112 -0.56 -8.79 -6.28
N CYS A 113 -1.40 -9.26 -7.22
CA CYS A 113 -1.00 -10.22 -8.26
C CYS A 113 -1.31 -9.73 -9.69
N ARG A 114 -1.58 -8.42 -9.87
CA ARG A 114 -1.83 -7.80 -11.17
C ARG A 114 -0.71 -8.07 -12.18
N GLY A 115 0.54 -7.92 -11.76
CA GLY A 115 1.71 -8.21 -12.60
C GLY A 115 1.86 -9.71 -12.95
N ALA A 116 1.50 -10.60 -12.03
CA ALA A 116 1.49 -12.04 -12.31
C ALA A 116 0.41 -12.40 -13.33
N ILE A 117 -0.82 -11.88 -13.15
CA ILE A 117 -1.97 -12.05 -14.07
C ILE A 117 -1.63 -11.53 -15.47
N GLU A 118 -1.00 -10.36 -15.58
CA GLU A 118 -0.61 -9.75 -16.86
C GLU A 118 0.49 -10.55 -17.55
N LYS A 119 1.47 -11.06 -16.79
CA LYS A 119 2.47 -11.99 -17.31
C LYS A 119 1.81 -13.26 -17.87
N VAL A 120 0.80 -13.83 -17.19
CA VAL A 120 0.02 -14.97 -17.71
C VAL A 120 -0.70 -14.64 -19.01
N ARG A 121 -1.34 -13.47 -19.08
CA ARG A 121 -2.09 -13.03 -20.26
C ARG A 121 -1.19 -12.93 -21.50
N ASN A 122 0.05 -12.48 -21.31
CA ASN A 122 1.03 -12.26 -22.37
C ASN A 122 1.86 -13.50 -22.73
N LEU A 123 1.74 -14.62 -22.00
CA LEU A 123 2.36 -15.89 -22.39
C LEU A 123 1.63 -16.55 -23.56
N ASP A 124 2.40 -16.97 -24.57
CA ASP A 124 1.94 -17.79 -25.68
C ASP A 124 1.86 -19.29 -25.32
N ALA A 125 1.26 -20.10 -26.19
CA ALA A 125 1.05 -21.52 -25.95
C ALA A 125 2.36 -22.33 -25.79
N ASP A 126 3.45 -21.91 -26.42
CA ASP A 126 4.74 -22.59 -26.35
C ASP A 126 5.54 -22.21 -25.11
N ALA A 127 5.44 -20.95 -24.68
CA ALA A 127 5.93 -20.49 -23.38
C ALA A 127 5.18 -21.19 -22.24
N MET A 128 3.86 -21.36 -22.36
CA MET A 128 3.03 -22.09 -21.37
C MET A 128 3.41 -23.57 -21.23
N LYS A 129 3.83 -24.24 -22.31
CA LYS A 129 4.25 -25.65 -22.26
C LYS A 129 5.54 -25.86 -21.45
N LYS A 130 6.37 -24.82 -21.33
CA LYS A 130 7.67 -24.86 -20.64
C LYS A 130 7.59 -24.51 -19.16
N VAL A 131 6.43 -24.08 -18.67
CA VAL A 131 6.20 -23.75 -17.26
C VAL A 131 6.31 -25.00 -16.39
N GLY A 132 7.19 -24.97 -15.38
CA GLY A 132 7.45 -26.10 -14.49
C GLY A 132 6.30 -26.38 -13.52
N LYS A 133 6.28 -27.59 -12.93
CA LYS A 133 5.23 -28.04 -11.98
C LYS A 133 5.05 -27.12 -10.75
N GLY A 134 6.12 -26.47 -10.29
CA GLY A 134 6.08 -25.53 -9.15
C GLY A 134 5.32 -24.24 -9.49
N ASP A 135 5.54 -23.70 -10.68
CA ASP A 135 4.81 -22.52 -11.17
C ASP A 135 3.35 -22.88 -11.49
N LEU A 136 3.09 -24.11 -11.94
CA LEU A 136 1.73 -24.63 -12.21
C LEU A 136 0.80 -24.53 -10.99
N LEU A 137 1.34 -24.75 -9.79
CA LEU A 137 0.60 -24.60 -8.54
C LEU A 137 0.19 -23.14 -8.31
N LEU A 138 1.06 -22.18 -8.61
CA LEU A 138 0.70 -20.76 -8.55
C LEU A 138 -0.45 -20.43 -9.52
N TYR A 139 -0.45 -20.99 -10.74
CA TYR A 139 -1.53 -20.79 -11.71
C TYR A 139 -2.87 -21.43 -11.30
N LEU A 140 -2.85 -22.64 -10.74
CA LEU A 140 -4.06 -23.30 -10.23
C LEU A 140 -4.66 -22.53 -9.05
N MET A 141 -3.81 -22.02 -8.16
CA MET A 141 -4.23 -21.16 -7.05
C MET A 141 -4.78 -19.83 -7.58
N THR A 142 -4.30 -19.32 -8.74
CA THR A 142 -4.83 -18.10 -9.40
C THR A 142 -6.23 -18.16 -9.99
N GLY A 143 -6.93 -19.29 -9.95
CA GLY A 143 -8.22 -19.43 -10.65
C GLY A 143 -8.09 -19.32 -12.18
N LEU A 144 -6.89 -19.07 -12.70
CA LEU A 144 -6.54 -19.07 -14.12
C LEU A 144 -6.33 -20.49 -14.66
N ALA A 145 -6.63 -21.52 -13.85
CA ALA A 145 -6.51 -22.94 -14.22
C ALA A 145 -7.18 -23.30 -15.54
N MET A 146 -8.37 -22.74 -15.80
CA MET A 146 -9.12 -22.99 -17.04
C MET A 146 -8.47 -22.32 -18.25
N LEU A 147 -8.06 -21.06 -18.13
CA LEU A 147 -7.32 -20.34 -19.19
C LEU A 147 -5.96 -21.00 -19.46
N PHE A 148 -5.30 -21.46 -18.41
CA PHE A 148 -4.06 -22.22 -18.47
C PHE A 148 -4.24 -23.52 -19.28
N TRP A 149 -5.32 -24.27 -19.02
CA TRP A 149 -5.62 -25.51 -19.73
C TRP A 149 -5.97 -25.28 -21.21
N ASN A 150 -6.83 -24.30 -21.53
CA ASN A 150 -7.18 -23.98 -22.93
C ASN A 150 -5.96 -23.55 -23.75
N LYS A 151 -5.15 -22.60 -23.24
CA LYS A 151 -3.93 -22.16 -23.94
C LYS A 151 -2.90 -23.28 -24.10
N ARG A 152 -2.69 -24.11 -23.08
CA ARG A 152 -1.72 -25.22 -23.14
C ARG A 152 -2.17 -26.32 -24.11
N SER A 153 -3.47 -26.59 -24.16
CA SER A 153 -4.04 -27.59 -25.07
C SER A 153 -4.23 -27.10 -26.51
N GLY A 154 -3.99 -25.81 -26.77
CA GLY A 154 -4.16 -25.21 -28.11
C GLY A 154 -5.61 -25.19 -28.58
N LYS A 155 -6.58 -25.30 -27.66
CA LYS A 155 -8.00 -25.20 -28.00
C LYS A 155 -8.40 -23.72 -28.07
N PRO A 156 -9.12 -23.29 -29.13
CA PRO A 156 -9.69 -21.93 -29.17
C PRO A 156 -10.74 -21.77 -28.06
N GLU A 157 -10.94 -20.52 -27.61
CA GLU A 157 -11.97 -20.12 -26.62
C GLU A 157 -13.39 -20.47 -27.05
#